data_AF-A0A1F7SL03-F1
#
_entry.id   AF-A0A1F7SL03-F1
#
_cell.length_a   1.000
_cell.length_b   1.000
_cell.length_c   1.000
_cell.angle_alpha   90.00
_cell.angle_beta   90.00
_cell.angle_gamma   90.00
#
_symmetry.space_group_name_H-M   'P 1'
#
loop_
_entity.id
_entity.type
_entity.pdbx_description
1 polymer ?
#
loop_
_entity_poly.entity_id
_entity_poly.type
_entity_poly.pdbx_seq_one_letter_code
_entity_poly.pdbx_strand_id
1 'polypeptide(L)'
;MDVKKYRQVRVIILLFIGAIIAVSVFLDIYLLAAISIFTGILFLSLVRLKTRITIDEREQTIREKAAQLTYAIFAPTIGLGSFFLLIPYQKLSPVFAKGEFLYLESLGMILAYLTLFLIAIYAISYHFLNRKYGGSSNEE
;
A
#
# COMPACT_ATOMS: atom_id res chain seq x y z
N MET A 1 -19.31 0.12 -17.57
CA MET A 1 -19.80 -1.28 -17.60
C MET A 1 -20.90 -1.41 -16.57
N ASP A 2 -21.99 -2.11 -16.88
CA ASP A 2 -23.08 -2.34 -15.92
C ASP A 2 -22.63 -3.30 -14.80
N VAL A 3 -23.16 -3.14 -13.59
CA VAL A 3 -22.76 -3.86 -12.36
C VAL A 3 -22.90 -5.37 -12.55
N LYS A 4 -23.93 -5.82 -13.28
CA LYS A 4 -24.15 -7.23 -13.62
C LYS A 4 -23.02 -7.80 -14.48
N LYS A 5 -22.61 -7.09 -15.52
CA LYS A 5 -21.48 -7.48 -16.39
C LYS A 5 -20.16 -7.47 -15.63
N TYR A 6 -19.95 -6.50 -14.72
CA TYR A 6 -18.78 -6.48 -13.84
C TYR A 6 -18.68 -7.71 -12.95
N ARG A 7 -19.80 -8.11 -12.33
CA ARG A 7 -19.85 -9.32 -11.50
C ARG A 7 -19.50 -10.57 -12.30
N GLN A 8 -20.05 -10.71 -13.51
CA GLN A 8 -19.74 -11.85 -14.40
C GLN A 8 -18.25 -11.90 -14.77
N VAL A 9 -17.70 -10.78 -15.23
CA VAL A 9 -16.27 -10.70 -15.61
C VAL A 9 -15.37 -10.99 -14.41
N ARG A 10 -15.69 -10.45 -13.22
CA ARG A 10 -14.94 -10.72 -11.98
C ARG A 10 -14.92 -12.21 -11.62
N VAL A 11 -16.05 -12.90 -11.74
CA VAL A 11 -16.14 -14.35 -11.46
C VAL A 11 -15.29 -15.14 -12.45
N ILE A 12 -15.36 -14.82 -13.74
CA ILE A 12 -14.57 -15.49 -14.78
C ILE A 12 -13.07 -15.34 -14.50
N ILE A 13 -12.62 -14.12 -14.17
CA ILE A 13 -11.22 -13.84 -13.86
C ILE A 13 -10.76 -14.63 -12.63
N LEU A 14 -11.56 -14.65 -11.56
CA LEU A 14 -11.22 -15.40 -10.34
C LEU A 14 -11.12 -16.91 -10.60
N LEU A 15 -12.02 -17.45 -11.41
CA LEU A 15 -12.01 -18.87 -11.78
C LEU A 15 -10.76 -19.21 -12.60
N PHE A 16 -10.38 -18.34 -13.54
CA PHE A 16 -9.18 -18.50 -14.34
C PHE A 16 -7.90 -18.44 -13.52
N ILE A 17 -7.76 -17.45 -12.63
CA ILE A 17 -6.62 -17.35 -11.72
C ILE A 17 -6.56 -18.58 -10.79
N GLY A 18 -7.69 -18.99 -10.23
CA GLY A 18 -7.77 -20.17 -9.37
C GLY A 18 -7.31 -21.45 -10.07
N ALA A 19 -7.69 -21.64 -11.33
CA ALA A 19 -7.22 -22.77 -12.13
C ALA A 19 -5.70 -22.73 -12.36
N ILE A 20 -5.13 -21.56 -12.70
CA ILE A 20 -3.68 -21.42 -12.89
C ILE A 20 -2.92 -21.69 -11.61
N ILE A 21 -3.39 -21.17 -10.47
CA ILE A 21 -2.77 -21.40 -9.17
C ILE A 21 -2.81 -22.88 -8.83
N ALA A 22 -3.95 -23.55 -9.00
CA ALA A 22 -4.08 -24.98 -8.75
C ALA A 22 -3.05 -25.78 -9.57
N VAL A 23 -2.98 -25.53 -10.89
CA VAL A 23 -2.01 -26.20 -11.77
C VAL A 23 -0.57 -25.87 -11.37
N SER A 24 -0.28 -24.62 -10.99
CA SER A 24 1.05 -24.20 -10.57
C SER A 24 1.52 -24.93 -9.31
N VAL A 25 0.61 -25.14 -8.36
CA VAL A 25 0.89 -25.91 -7.13
C VAL A 25 1.08 -27.38 -7.45
N PHE A 26 0.26 -27.99 -8.33
CA PHE A 26 0.43 -29.37 -8.75
C PHE A 26 1.77 -29.64 -9.46
N LEU A 27 2.34 -28.62 -10.11
CA LEU A 27 3.63 -28.70 -10.82
C LEU A 27 4.82 -28.24 -9.97
N ASP A 28 4.61 -27.87 -8.70
CA ASP A 28 5.63 -27.30 -7.79
C ASP A 28 6.32 -26.03 -8.33
N ILE A 29 5.66 -25.29 -9.23
CA ILE A 29 6.19 -24.04 -9.81
C ILE A 29 5.59 -22.84 -9.07
N TYR A 30 6.13 -22.54 -7.89
CA TYR A 30 5.69 -21.43 -7.05
C TYR A 30 5.82 -20.06 -7.71
N LEU A 31 6.79 -19.91 -8.63
CA LEU A 31 7.00 -18.66 -9.36
C LEU A 31 5.84 -18.37 -10.32
N LEU A 32 5.27 -19.41 -10.95
CA LEU A 32 4.10 -19.27 -11.82
C LEU A 32 2.85 -18.88 -11.01
N ALA A 33 2.69 -19.44 -9.81
CA ALA A 33 1.62 -19.06 -8.90
C ALA A 33 1.72 -17.58 -8.51
N ALA A 34 2.91 -17.11 -8.13
CA ALA A 34 3.14 -15.71 -7.78
C ALA A 34 2.79 -14.76 -8.94
N ILE A 35 3.30 -15.04 -10.15
CA ILE A 35 3.00 -14.23 -11.34
C ILE A 35 1.50 -14.22 -11.62
N SER A 36 0.83 -15.36 -11.56
CA SER A 36 -0.61 -15.45 -11.83
C SER A 36 -1.47 -14.59 -10.89
N ILE A 37 -1.07 -14.50 -9.61
CA ILE A 37 -1.73 -13.65 -8.62
C ILE A 37 -1.54 -12.18 -8.98
N PHE A 38 -0.30 -11.77 -9.29
CA PHE A 38 0.00 -10.40 -9.69
C PHE A 38 -0.76 -10.00 -10.96
N THR A 39 -0.74 -10.83 -11.99
CA THR A 39 -1.48 -10.59 -13.24
C THR A 39 -2.98 -10.53 -12.97
N GLY A 40 -3.49 -11.40 -12.10
CA GLY A 40 -4.90 -11.41 -11.71
C GLY A 40 -5.37 -10.14 -11.02
N ILE A 41 -4.58 -9.64 -10.05
CA ILE A 41 -4.85 -8.37 -9.35
C ILE A 41 -4.84 -7.21 -10.35
N LEU A 42 -3.87 -7.19 -11.26
CA LEU A 42 -3.75 -6.15 -12.28
C LEU A 42 -4.96 -6.12 -13.20
N PHE A 43 -5.40 -7.29 -13.68
CA PHE A 43 -6.55 -7.40 -14.57
C PHE A 43 -7.87 -7.02 -13.88
N LEU A 44 -8.07 -7.43 -12.61
CA LEU A 44 -9.22 -7.01 -11.80
C LEU A 44 -9.24 -5.50 -11.58
N SER A 45 -8.07 -4.87 -11.37
CA SER A 45 -7.95 -3.42 -11.21
C SER A 45 -8.37 -2.67 -12.48
N LEU A 46 -7.88 -3.11 -13.65
CA LEU A 46 -8.24 -2.52 -14.94
C LEU A 46 -9.75 -2.64 -15.25
N VAL A 47 -10.34 -3.79 -14.98
CA VAL A 47 -11.79 -3.99 -15.16
C VAL A 47 -12.59 -3.09 -14.23
N ARG A 48 -12.14 -2.92 -12.98
CA ARG A 48 -12.77 -2.00 -12.02
C ARG A 48 -12.70 -0.54 -12.50
N LEU A 49 -11.56 -0.09 -13.04
CA LEU A 49 -11.39 1.25 -13.61
C LEU A 49 -12.39 1.57 -14.74
N LYS A 50 -12.72 0.58 -15.59
CA LYS A 50 -13.70 0.75 -16.69
C LYS A 50 -15.16 0.72 -16.21
N THR A 51 -15.39 0.34 -14.96
CA THR A 51 -16.72 0.23 -14.37
C THR A 51 -17.02 1.50 -13.59
N ARG A 52 -18.00 2.28 -14.07
CA ARG A 52 -18.45 3.51 -13.40
C ARG A 52 -19.28 3.10 -12.17
N ILE A 53 -18.58 2.74 -11.09
CA ILE A 53 -19.21 2.50 -9.80
C ILE A 53 -19.47 3.88 -9.21
N THR A 54 -20.73 4.32 -9.22
CA THR A 54 -21.14 5.53 -8.52
C THR A 54 -21.00 5.25 -7.03
N ILE A 55 -19.95 5.77 -6.42
CA ILE A 55 -19.76 5.73 -4.97
C ILE A 55 -20.49 6.96 -4.44
N ASP A 56 -21.28 6.78 -3.37
CA ASP A 56 -21.90 7.89 -2.66
C ASP A 56 -20.82 8.85 -2.15
N GLU A 57 -21.02 10.15 -2.31
CA GLU A 57 -20.10 11.18 -1.82
C GLU A 57 -19.81 11.02 -0.32
N ARG A 58 -20.81 10.58 0.46
CA ARG A 58 -20.66 10.29 1.89
C ARG A 58 -19.66 9.16 2.15
N GLU A 59 -19.72 8.08 1.37
CA GLU A 59 -18.77 6.98 1.48
C GLU A 59 -17.36 7.43 1.09
N GLN A 60 -17.24 8.28 0.07
CA GLN A 60 -15.94 8.80 -0.35
C GLN A 60 -15.30 9.62 0.77
N THR A 61 -16.03 10.56 1.39
CA THR A 61 -15.52 11.38 2.49
C THR A 61 -15.11 10.53 3.70
N ILE A 62 -15.89 9.49 4.04
CA ILE A 62 -15.54 8.58 5.15
C ILE A 62 -14.24 7.83 4.84
N ARG A 63 -14.07 7.34 3.61
CA ARG A 63 -12.85 6.62 3.19
C ARG A 63 -11.62 7.53 3.21
N GLU A 64 -11.76 8.77 2.75
CA GLU A 64 -10.67 9.75 2.78
C GLU A 64 -10.25 10.07 4.22
N LYS A 65 -11.21 10.32 5.12
CA LYS A 65 -10.92 10.54 6.55
C LYS A 65 -10.24 9.32 7.19
N ALA A 66 -10.71 8.11 6.89
CA ALA A 66 -10.10 6.88 7.40
C ALA A 66 -8.67 6.69 6.90
N ALA A 67 -8.41 6.96 5.62
CA ALA A 67 -7.07 6.90 5.05
C ALA A 67 -6.14 7.94 5.71
N GLN A 68 -6.59 9.19 5.85
CA GLN A 68 -5.82 10.25 6.51
C GLN A 68 -5.48 9.90 7.96
N LEU A 69 -6.44 9.38 8.71
CA LEU A 69 -6.23 8.93 10.09
C LEU A 69 -5.23 7.77 10.17
N THR A 70 -5.30 6.83 9.22
CA THR A 70 -4.35 5.71 9.14
C THR A 70 -2.92 6.21 8.96
N TYR A 71 -2.68 7.13 8.01
CA TYR A 71 -1.36 7.71 7.83
C TYR A 71 -0.91 8.52 9.05
N ALA A 72 -1.82 9.27 9.67
CA ALA A 72 -1.54 10.07 10.87
C ALA A 72 -1.17 9.22 12.10
N ILE A 73 -1.60 7.96 12.15
CA ILE A 73 -1.22 7.02 13.23
C ILE A 73 0.06 6.27 12.85
N PHE A 74 0.05 5.57 11.70
CA PHE A 74 1.12 4.63 11.39
C PHE A 74 2.45 5.31 11.06
N ALA A 75 2.45 6.41 10.32
CA ALA A 75 3.69 7.08 9.95
C ALA A 75 4.49 7.56 11.18
N PRO A 76 3.89 8.28 12.16
CA PRO A 76 4.63 8.67 13.36
C PRO A 76 4.92 7.48 14.29
N THR A 77 4.06 6.47 14.41
CA THR A 77 4.36 5.30 15.26
C THR A 77 5.59 4.54 14.74
N ILE A 78 5.65 4.28 13.43
CA ILE A 78 6.79 3.58 12.80
C ILE A 78 8.02 4.51 12.82
N GLY A 79 7.84 5.80 12.54
CA GLY A 79 8.90 6.80 12.57
C GLY A 79 9.55 6.94 13.94
N LEU A 80 8.75 7.13 15.00
CA LEU A 80 9.23 7.17 16.38
C LEU A 80 9.86 5.83 16.79
N GLY A 81 9.27 4.70 16.39
CA GLY A 81 9.84 3.38 16.61
C GLY A 81 11.25 3.26 16.01
N SER A 82 11.43 3.69 14.76
CA SER A 82 12.75 3.72 14.11
C SER A 82 13.72 4.67 14.82
N PHE A 83 13.26 5.84 15.24
CA PHE A 83 14.06 6.82 15.96
C PHE A 83 14.56 6.27 17.29
N PHE A 84 13.69 5.68 18.12
CA PHE A 84 14.08 5.06 19.39
C PHE A 84 15.03 3.88 19.20
N LEU A 85 14.88 3.11 18.12
CA LEU A 85 15.80 2.02 17.79
C LEU A 85 17.17 2.53 17.33
N LEU A 86 17.27 3.71 16.71
CA LEU A 86 18.54 4.22 16.16
C LEU A 86 19.32 5.15 17.12
N ILE A 87 18.64 5.89 18.01
CA ILE A 87 19.28 6.81 18.98
C ILE A 87 20.44 6.18 19.78
N PRO A 88 20.30 4.97 20.37
CA PRO A 88 21.33 4.41 21.24
C PRO A 88 22.67 4.14 20.53
N TYR A 89 22.64 4.02 19.20
CA TYR A 89 23.79 3.68 18.36
C TYR A 89 24.57 4.92 17.89
N GLN A 90 23.98 6.12 17.99
CA GLN A 90 24.55 7.36 17.45
C GLN A 90 25.51 8.10 18.41
N LYS A 91 26.35 7.38 19.16
CA LYS A 91 27.34 7.89 20.16
C LYS A 91 26.80 8.27 21.54
N LEU A 92 25.51 8.11 21.83
CA LEU A 92 24.94 8.47 23.14
C LEU A 92 25.22 7.45 24.25
N SER A 93 25.53 6.20 23.91
CA SER A 93 25.74 5.11 24.87
C SER A 93 26.94 4.23 24.48
N PRO A 94 28.01 4.18 25.30
CA PRO A 94 29.14 3.27 25.06
C PRO A 94 28.79 1.80 25.28
N VAL A 95 27.60 1.49 25.82
CA VAL A 95 27.12 0.11 26.06
C VAL A 95 26.56 -0.51 24.77
N PHE A 96 25.85 0.27 23.94
CA PHE A 96 25.25 -0.21 22.69
C PHE A 96 26.14 -0.03 21.45
N ALA A 97 27.18 0.80 21.52
CA ALA A 97 28.12 1.05 20.43
C ALA A 97 29.12 -0.10 20.15
N LYS A 98 29.08 -1.19 20.93
CA LYS A 98 30.01 -2.32 20.79
C LYS A 98 29.67 -3.30 19.65
N GLY A 99 28.65 -3.02 18.85
CA GLY A 99 28.30 -3.82 17.66
C GLY A 99 27.59 -5.14 17.94
N GLU A 100 27.25 -5.44 19.19
CA GLU A 100 26.56 -6.69 19.57
C GLU A 100 25.10 -6.77 19.07
N PHE A 101 24.51 -5.64 18.66
CA PHE A 101 23.09 -5.54 18.28
C PHE A 101 22.86 -5.01 16.85
N LEU A 102 23.70 -5.41 15.90
CA LEU A 102 23.56 -5.09 14.45
C LEU A 102 22.14 -5.35 13.90
N TYR A 103 21.44 -6.33 14.46
CA TYR A 103 20.05 -6.64 14.09
C TYR A 103 19.07 -5.50 14.43
N LEU A 104 19.20 -4.87 15.60
CA LEU A 104 18.32 -3.77 16.02
C LEU A 104 18.55 -2.52 15.19
N GLU A 105 19.82 -2.22 14.86
CA GLU A 105 20.18 -1.12 13.98
C GLU A 105 19.59 -1.33 12.57
N SER A 106 19.77 -2.54 12.01
CA SER A 106 19.21 -2.89 10.70
C SER A 106 17.68 -2.79 10.69
N LEU A 107 17.01 -3.23 11.76
CA LEU A 107 15.56 -3.12 11.91
C LEU A 107 15.12 -1.65 11.98
N GLY A 108 15.81 -0.83 12.78
CA GLY A 108 15.57 0.61 12.86
C GLY A 108 15.71 1.30 11.50
N MET A 109 16.75 0.96 10.73
CA MET A 109 16.97 1.48 9.38
C MET A 109 15.84 1.09 8.42
N ILE A 110 15.41 -0.18 8.42
CA ILE A 110 14.29 -0.65 7.59
C ILE A 110 13.01 0.12 7.94
N LEU A 111 12.71 0.31 9.23
CA LEU A 111 11.53 1.05 9.67
C LEU A 111 11.60 2.54 9.30
N ALA A 112 12.79 3.14 9.33
CA ALA A 112 12.99 4.52 8.88
C ALA A 112 12.70 4.67 7.37
N TYR A 113 13.24 3.77 6.54
CA TYR A 113 12.92 3.76 5.10
C TYR A 113 11.45 3.48 4.84
N LEU A 114 10.82 2.58 5.59
CA LEU A 114 9.39 2.30 5.48
C LEU A 114 8.55 3.53 5.82
N THR A 115 8.96 4.31 6.83
CA THR A 115 8.30 5.56 7.21
C THR A 115 8.41 6.60 6.09
N LEU A 116 9.59 6.80 5.53
CA LEU A 116 9.78 7.69 4.38
C LEU A 116 8.96 7.26 3.17
N PHE A 117 8.86 5.96 2.92
CA PHE A 117 8.05 5.40 1.85
C PHE A 117 6.55 5.66 2.06
N LEU A 118 6.04 5.47 3.28
CA LEU A 118 4.66 5.80 3.65
C LEU A 118 4.36 7.30 3.44
N ILE A 119 5.27 8.17 3.88
CA ILE A 119 5.14 9.62 3.68
C ILE A 119 5.16 9.97 2.19
N ALA A 120 6.02 9.35 1.40
CA ALA A 120 6.09 9.56 -0.04
C ALA A 120 4.79 9.15 -0.75
N ILE A 121 4.23 7.98 -0.42
CA ILE A 121 2.94 7.54 -0.97
C ILE A 121 1.83 8.52 -0.57
N TYR A 122 1.79 8.95 0.68
CA TYR A 122 0.81 9.92 1.15
C TYR A 122 0.93 11.24 0.38
N ALA A 123 2.15 11.77 0.22
CA ALA A 123 2.40 13.01 -0.52
C ALA A 123 2.00 12.91 -1.99
N ILE A 124 2.34 11.80 -2.67
CA ILE A 124 1.94 11.55 -4.06
C ILE A 124 0.42 11.48 -4.16
N SER A 125 -0.21 10.71 -3.28
CA SER A 125 -1.67 10.55 -3.26
C SER A 125 -2.38 11.88 -3.03
N TYR A 126 -1.89 12.67 -2.07
CA TYR A 126 -2.42 14.00 -1.78
C TYR A 126 -2.21 14.96 -2.96
N HIS A 127 -1.05 14.95 -3.59
CA HIS A 127 -0.77 15.79 -4.76
C HIS A 127 -1.70 15.47 -5.94
N PHE A 128 -1.89 14.18 -6.26
CA PHE A 128 -2.79 13.76 -7.33
C PHE A 128 -4.26 14.07 -7.02
N LEU A 129 -4.69 13.89 -5.77
CA LEU A 129 -6.07 14.15 -5.37
C LEU A 129 -6.37 15.65 -5.34
N ASN A 130 -5.45 16.44 -4.76
CA ASN A 130 -5.56 17.90 -4.72
C ASN A 130 -5.50 18.52 -6.13
N ARG A 131 -4.70 17.97 -7.05
CA ARG A 131 -4.71 18.44 -8.45
C ARG A 131 -6.03 18.15 -9.18
N LYS A 132 -6.75 17.10 -8.80
CA LYS A 132 -7.98 16.66 -9.47
C LYS A 132 -9.26 17.26 -8.88
N TYR A 133 -9.25 17.61 -7.60
CA TYR A 133 -10.42 18.10 -6.85
C TYR A 133 -10.18 19.41 -6.09
N GLY A 134 -8.93 19.82 -5.90
CA GLY A 134 -8.58 21.13 -5.36
C GLY A 134 -8.84 22.17 -6.44
N GLY A 135 -10.02 22.78 -6.35
CA GLY A 135 -10.45 23.82 -7.28
C GLY A 135 -9.35 24.86 -7.48
N SER A 136 -9.17 25.27 -8.73
CA SER A 136 -8.45 26.48 -9.06
C SER A 136 -9.15 27.66 -8.40
N SER A 137 -8.71 28.04 -7.20
CA SER A 137 -8.93 29.38 -6.67
C SER A 137 -8.02 30.35 -7.42
N ASN A 138 -8.28 30.49 -8.72
CA ASN A 138 -7.95 31.67 -9.50
C ASN A 138 -9.29 32.28 -9.91
N GLU A 139 -9.99 32.82 -8.92
CA GLU A 139 -10.93 33.92 -9.15
C GLU A 139 -10.47 35.01 -8.20
N GLU A 140 -10.22 36.16 -8.80
CA GLU A 140 -9.58 37.38 -8.27
C GLU A 140 -10.33 38.00 -7.08
#